data_AF-A0A7V4JN50-F1
#
_entry.id   AF-A0A7V4JN50-F1
#
_cell.length_a   1.000
_cell.length_b   1.000
_cell.length_c   1.000
_cell.angle_alpha   90.00
_cell.angle_beta   90.00
_cell.angle_gamma   90.00
#
_symmetry.space_group_name_H-M   'P 1'
#
loop_
_entity.id
_entity.type
_entity.pdbx_description
1 polymer ?
#
loop_
_entity_poly.entity_id
_entity_poly.type
_entity_poly.pdbx_seq_one_letter_code
_entity_poly.pdbx_strand_id
1 'polypeptide(L)'
;MADEERRYAVASPMYRVYTHRLAMGKISSAKHQNVMGMEACFWGGHDSTGTALFEAVFPRLIALAEKAWSRETEDYNAFLHRLGHHYPLLDQMNIPYYIPHPEGLYDDVCLTKEYEVNLTLPPLPGAEIHYTLNGSEPDRLSALYTTPFKVPVGTVIRARTVLSNGRMSIPVTGTSRKVSLLPAVKVDRLAAGVRTAIYKGKITTLRDMPLMTKIADTVMSGLFCPYDSLKKNFGLSFTGFLSIPADGVYSFYLNSCDGSNLFLHGDTIVSNDYCHPRLTIVRRVALAKGMHPFRVDYFYSSIFEKHFVVEVAGPGLPRTEIPAGMLFH
;
A
#
# COMPACT_ATOMS: atom_id res chain seq x y z
N MET A 1 -6.24 -6.39 20.18
CA MET A 1 -7.63 -5.96 19.93
C MET A 1 -7.69 -4.58 19.27
N ALA A 2 -7.18 -3.50 19.88
CA ALA A 2 -7.22 -2.15 19.26
C ALA A 2 -6.46 -2.02 17.90
N ASP A 3 -5.44 -2.84 17.66
CA ASP A 3 -4.61 -2.80 16.43
C ASP A 3 -5.21 -3.61 15.27
N GLU A 4 -6.16 -4.50 15.56
CA GLU A 4 -6.95 -5.24 14.57
C GLU A 4 -8.09 -4.38 14.01
N GLU A 5 -8.68 -3.53 14.86
CA GLU A 5 -9.83 -2.67 14.53
C GLU A 5 -9.47 -1.53 13.57
N ARG A 6 -8.24 -0.97 13.66
CA ARG A 6 -7.75 0.01 12.67
C ARG A 6 -7.65 -0.54 11.26
N ARG A 7 -7.54 -1.87 11.07
CA ARG A 7 -7.40 -2.50 9.75
C ARG A 7 -8.71 -2.53 8.97
N TYR A 8 -9.87 -2.55 9.63
CA TYR A 8 -11.17 -2.67 8.96
C TYR A 8 -11.75 -1.32 8.48
N ALA A 9 -11.49 -0.21 9.18
CA ALA A 9 -11.94 1.12 8.75
C ALA A 9 -11.21 1.64 7.49
N VAL A 10 -10.00 1.11 7.23
CA VAL A 10 -9.15 1.42 6.07
C VAL A 10 -9.46 0.51 4.86
N ALA A 11 -10.45 -0.40 4.97
CA ALA A 11 -10.66 -1.48 4.00
C ALA A 11 -11.01 -1.05 2.55
N SER A 12 -11.37 0.22 2.32
CA SER A 12 -11.58 0.79 0.98
C SER A 12 -11.06 2.23 0.89
N PRO A 13 -9.75 2.45 0.65
CA PRO A 13 -9.24 3.78 0.31
C PRO A 13 -9.95 4.33 -0.94
N MET A 14 -10.03 5.66 -1.05
CA MET A 14 -10.68 6.37 -2.16
C MET A 14 -10.32 5.79 -3.54
N TYR A 15 -9.03 5.54 -3.76
CA TYR A 15 -8.50 4.93 -4.98
C TYR A 15 -9.22 3.62 -5.33
N ARG A 16 -9.46 2.73 -4.36
CA ARG A 16 -10.12 1.44 -4.61
C ARG A 16 -11.58 1.59 -5.01
N VAL A 17 -12.28 2.59 -4.48
CA VAL A 17 -13.66 2.88 -4.90
C VAL A 17 -13.66 3.38 -6.34
N TYR A 18 -12.75 4.30 -6.66
CA TYR A 18 -12.62 4.88 -7.98
C TYR A 18 -12.25 3.86 -9.07
N THR A 19 -11.27 2.98 -8.79
CA THR A 19 -10.79 2.00 -9.77
C THR A 19 -11.61 0.70 -9.78
N HIS A 20 -12.71 0.62 -9.03
CA HIS A 20 -13.50 -0.60 -8.98
C HIS A 20 -14.07 -0.94 -10.36
N ARG A 21 -14.06 -2.23 -10.73
CA ARG A 21 -14.68 -2.73 -11.95
C ARG A 21 -15.75 -3.74 -11.59
N LEU A 22 -16.95 -3.54 -12.13
CA LEU A 22 -17.92 -4.63 -12.22
C LEU A 22 -17.28 -5.78 -12.99
N ALA A 23 -17.42 -7.00 -12.48
CA ALA A 23 -16.81 -8.19 -13.05
C ALA A 23 -17.53 -8.65 -14.34
N MET A 24 -17.79 -7.72 -15.27
CA MET A 24 -18.52 -7.95 -16.52
C MET A 24 -17.85 -9.02 -17.40
N GLY A 25 -16.52 -9.16 -17.32
CA GLY A 25 -15.78 -10.23 -18.01
C GLY A 25 -16.04 -11.65 -17.47
N LYS A 26 -16.64 -11.78 -16.27
CA LYS A 26 -17.02 -13.08 -15.69
C LYS A 26 -18.46 -13.49 -16.01
N ILE A 27 -19.25 -12.60 -16.64
CA ILE A 27 -20.61 -12.89 -17.09
C ILE A 27 -20.67 -12.85 -18.61
N SER A 28 -21.47 -13.74 -19.21
CA SER A 28 -21.64 -13.76 -20.66
C SER A 28 -22.25 -12.45 -21.15
N SER A 29 -21.90 -12.04 -22.38
CA SER A 29 -22.39 -10.80 -23.00
C SER A 29 -23.93 -10.71 -22.99
N ALA A 30 -24.62 -11.83 -23.23
CA ALA A 30 -26.08 -11.91 -23.18
C ALA A 30 -26.68 -11.57 -21.80
N LYS A 31 -25.90 -11.67 -20.71
CA LYS A 31 -26.32 -11.33 -19.34
C LYS A 31 -25.92 -9.92 -18.92
N HIS A 32 -25.14 -9.19 -19.72
CA HIS A 32 -24.69 -7.83 -19.38
C HIS A 32 -25.88 -6.89 -19.17
N GLN A 33 -26.95 -7.06 -19.95
CA GLN A 33 -28.20 -6.29 -19.82
C GLN A 33 -28.92 -6.46 -18.48
N ASN A 34 -28.60 -7.50 -17.70
CA ASN A 34 -29.21 -7.73 -16.39
C ASN A 34 -28.52 -6.94 -15.27
N VAL A 35 -27.37 -6.33 -15.54
CA VAL A 35 -26.63 -5.51 -14.56
C VAL A 35 -27.21 -4.10 -14.57
N MET A 36 -28.03 -3.79 -13.57
CA MET A 36 -28.78 -2.53 -13.52
C MET A 36 -27.98 -1.33 -12.98
N GLY A 37 -26.89 -1.57 -12.24
CA GLY A 37 -26.11 -0.49 -11.67
C GLY A 37 -25.09 -0.92 -10.61
N MET A 38 -24.62 0.08 -9.86
CA MET A 38 -23.66 -0.06 -8.78
C MET A 38 -24.25 0.52 -7.50
N GLU A 39 -23.98 -0.13 -6.38
CA GLU A 39 -24.35 0.31 -5.05
C GLU A 39 -23.16 0.15 -4.10
N ALA A 40 -23.00 1.04 -3.13
CA ALA A 40 -22.11 0.84 -2.00
C ALA A 40 -22.93 0.78 -0.71
N CYS A 41 -22.83 -0.34 -0.01
CA CYS A 41 -23.51 -0.52 1.27
C CYS A 41 -22.64 0.04 2.40
N PHE A 42 -23.28 0.72 3.35
CA PHE A 42 -22.69 1.07 4.65
C PHE A 42 -23.40 0.28 5.74
N TRP A 43 -22.64 -0.49 6.53
CA TRP A 43 -23.18 -1.33 7.60
C TRP A 43 -22.85 -0.71 8.96
N GLY A 44 -23.87 -0.26 9.69
CA GLY A 44 -23.73 0.41 11.00
C GLY A 44 -23.54 -0.55 12.17
N GLY A 45 -22.53 -1.43 12.12
CA GLY A 45 -22.30 -2.47 13.14
C GLY A 45 -21.73 -1.98 14.48
N HIS A 46 -21.37 -0.71 14.59
CA HIS A 46 -20.95 -0.02 15.82
C HIS A 46 -21.62 1.36 15.84
N ASP A 47 -21.66 2.00 17.00
CA ASP A 47 -22.22 3.34 17.27
C ASP A 47 -21.51 4.47 16.48
N SER A 48 -21.48 4.38 15.15
CA SER A 48 -21.08 5.46 14.25
C SER A 48 -22.23 6.47 14.20
N THR A 49 -22.32 7.30 15.24
CA THR A 49 -23.28 8.42 15.30
C THR A 49 -22.76 9.62 14.51
N GLY A 50 -23.66 10.32 13.83
CA GLY A 50 -23.42 11.63 13.21
C GLY A 50 -22.17 11.71 12.32
N THR A 51 -21.21 12.55 12.73
CA THR A 51 -20.00 12.93 11.98
C THR A 51 -19.17 11.75 11.50
N ALA A 52 -18.93 10.75 12.34
CA ALA A 52 -18.06 9.61 11.99
C ALA A 52 -18.60 8.79 10.81
N LEU A 53 -19.93 8.70 10.68
CA LEU A 53 -20.57 8.03 9.55
C LEU A 53 -20.31 8.78 8.24
N PHE A 54 -20.50 10.10 8.26
CA PHE A 54 -20.27 10.93 7.08
C PHE A 54 -18.79 11.02 6.72
N GLU A 55 -17.88 11.07 7.68
CA GLU A 55 -16.44 10.98 7.42
C GLU A 55 -16.03 9.63 6.82
N ALA A 56 -16.69 8.54 7.23
CA ALA A 56 -16.49 7.25 6.58
C ALA A 56 -17.03 7.27 5.13
N VAL A 57 -18.16 7.90 4.84
CA VAL A 57 -18.77 7.81 3.49
C VAL A 57 -18.23 8.86 2.52
N PHE A 58 -17.97 10.09 2.98
CA PHE A 58 -17.46 11.18 2.16
C PHE A 58 -15.95 11.37 2.35
N PRO A 59 -15.19 11.54 1.25
CA PRO A 59 -15.69 11.77 -0.12
C PRO A 59 -15.89 10.50 -0.97
N ARG A 60 -15.78 9.29 -0.39
CA ARG A 60 -15.79 8.01 -1.15
C ARG A 60 -17.06 7.82 -1.99
N LEU A 61 -18.19 8.31 -1.52
CA LEU A 61 -19.45 8.27 -2.27
C LEU A 61 -19.39 9.09 -3.58
N ILE A 62 -18.60 10.17 -3.64
CA ILE A 62 -18.40 10.94 -4.88
C ILE A 62 -17.61 10.11 -5.90
N ALA A 63 -16.61 9.35 -5.46
CA ALA A 63 -15.89 8.41 -6.33
C ALA A 63 -16.82 7.31 -6.87
N LEU A 64 -17.72 6.77 -6.04
CA LEU A 64 -18.73 5.82 -6.47
C LEU A 64 -19.67 6.45 -7.51
N ALA A 65 -20.14 7.68 -7.27
CA ALA A 65 -21.04 8.37 -8.17
C ALA A 65 -20.40 8.58 -9.55
N GLU A 66 -19.14 9.04 -9.60
CA GLU A 66 -18.42 9.15 -10.88
C GLU A 66 -18.27 7.78 -11.55
N LYS A 67 -17.96 6.73 -10.78
CA LYS A 67 -17.79 5.38 -11.31
C LYS A 67 -19.08 4.76 -11.85
N ALA A 68 -20.21 5.03 -11.21
CA ALA A 68 -21.53 4.53 -11.60
C ALA A 68 -22.12 5.31 -12.79
N TRP A 69 -21.71 6.57 -12.98
CA TRP A 69 -22.32 7.48 -13.97
C TRP A 69 -21.45 7.72 -15.21
N SER A 70 -20.14 7.93 -15.02
CA SER A 70 -19.23 8.36 -16.09
C SER A 70 -18.93 7.24 -17.09
N ARG A 71 -18.81 7.62 -18.37
CA ARG A 71 -18.37 6.75 -19.47
C ARG A 71 -16.95 7.07 -19.95
N GLU A 72 -16.30 8.03 -19.32
CA GLU A 72 -14.96 8.51 -19.68
C GLU A 72 -13.87 7.50 -19.31
N THR A 73 -12.69 7.66 -19.92
CA THR A 73 -11.50 6.90 -19.51
C THR A 73 -11.13 7.30 -18.08
N GLU A 74 -10.80 6.32 -17.25
CA GLU A 74 -10.46 6.58 -15.86
C GLU A 74 -9.12 7.27 -15.70
N ASP A 75 -9.14 8.36 -14.94
CA ASP A 75 -7.94 9.07 -14.51
C ASP A 75 -8.14 9.52 -13.07
N TYR A 76 -7.44 8.84 -12.16
CA TYR A 76 -7.55 9.10 -10.74
C TYR A 76 -7.00 10.48 -10.34
N ASN A 77 -5.94 10.96 -11.00
CA ASN A 77 -5.37 12.26 -10.69
C ASN A 77 -6.34 13.37 -11.14
N ALA A 78 -6.91 13.22 -12.35
CA ALA A 78 -7.95 14.14 -12.82
C ALA A 78 -9.18 14.14 -11.90
N PHE A 79 -9.58 12.96 -11.39
CA PHE A 79 -10.63 12.85 -10.37
C PHE A 79 -10.28 13.61 -9.09
N LEU A 80 -9.06 13.45 -8.54
CA LEU A 80 -8.64 14.16 -7.33
C LEU A 80 -8.66 15.69 -7.53
N HIS A 81 -8.25 16.19 -8.69
CA HIS A 81 -8.36 17.61 -9.01
C HIS A 81 -9.81 18.11 -9.02
N ARG A 82 -10.76 17.34 -9.61
CA ARG A 82 -12.19 17.68 -9.56
C ARG A 82 -12.77 17.56 -8.15
N LEU A 83 -12.35 16.55 -7.40
CA LEU A 83 -12.77 16.33 -6.02
C LEU A 83 -12.37 17.52 -5.13
N GLY A 84 -11.22 18.15 -5.40
CA GLY A 84 -10.81 19.40 -4.76
C GLY A 84 -11.89 20.49 -4.75
N HIS A 85 -12.71 20.57 -5.80
CA HIS A 85 -13.80 21.54 -5.93
C HIS A 85 -15.10 21.12 -5.19
N HIS A 86 -15.23 19.85 -4.80
CA HIS A 86 -16.40 19.35 -4.08
C HIS A 86 -16.31 19.59 -2.56
N TYR A 87 -15.10 19.69 -2.00
CA TYR A 87 -14.91 19.94 -0.57
C TYR A 87 -15.61 21.23 -0.09
N PRO A 88 -15.50 22.38 -0.78
CA PRO A 88 -16.26 23.58 -0.42
C PRO A 88 -17.78 23.40 -0.49
N LEU A 89 -18.29 22.57 -1.39
CA LEU A 89 -19.72 22.28 -1.49
C LEU A 89 -20.19 21.45 -0.29
N LEU A 90 -19.42 20.45 0.11
CA LEU A 90 -19.71 19.67 1.33
C LEU A 90 -19.68 20.56 2.58
N ASP A 91 -18.76 21.53 2.63
CA ASP A 91 -18.73 22.53 3.71
C ASP A 91 -19.99 23.40 3.74
N GLN A 92 -20.44 23.91 2.58
CA GLN A 92 -21.69 24.69 2.48
C GLN A 92 -22.92 23.89 2.90
N MET A 93 -22.93 22.58 2.62
CA MET A 93 -24.01 21.66 3.01
C MET A 93 -23.90 21.19 4.47
N ASN A 94 -22.86 21.59 5.20
CA ASN A 94 -22.56 21.12 6.55
C ASN A 94 -22.46 19.60 6.65
N ILE A 95 -21.89 18.96 5.61
CA ILE A 95 -21.67 17.51 5.56
C ILE A 95 -20.25 17.22 6.07
N PRO A 96 -20.10 16.47 7.18
CA PRO A 96 -18.78 16.03 7.61
C PRO A 96 -18.13 15.13 6.56
N TYR A 97 -16.81 15.15 6.47
CA TYR A 97 -16.08 14.36 5.49
C TYR A 97 -14.66 14.10 5.97
N TYR A 98 -14.10 12.99 5.51
CA TYR A 98 -12.71 12.67 5.78
C TYR A 98 -11.78 13.68 5.10
N ILE A 99 -10.92 14.30 5.91
CA ILE A 99 -9.84 15.17 5.45
C ILE A 99 -8.58 14.31 5.31
N PRO A 100 -8.00 14.20 4.10
CA PRO A 100 -6.74 13.48 3.91
C PRO A 100 -5.66 14.04 4.83
N HIS A 101 -5.00 13.17 5.59
CA HIS A 101 -3.81 13.55 6.34
C HIS A 101 -2.58 13.56 5.42
N PRO A 102 -1.48 14.24 5.81
CA PRO A 102 -0.21 14.16 5.10
C PRO A 102 0.30 12.71 5.02
N GLU A 103 0.89 12.35 3.89
CA GLU A 103 1.69 11.14 3.73
C GLU A 103 3.18 11.46 3.86
N GLY A 104 4.02 10.44 4.09
CA GLY A 104 5.47 10.59 4.22
C GLY A 104 6.02 10.48 5.64
N LEU A 105 5.15 10.44 6.66
CA LEU A 105 5.53 10.07 8.02
C LEU A 105 5.21 8.60 8.29
N TYR A 106 6.26 7.82 8.47
CA TYR A 106 6.21 6.42 8.91
C TYR A 106 7.31 6.22 9.96
N ASP A 107 7.22 5.15 10.76
CA ASP A 107 8.38 4.71 11.56
C ASP A 107 9.48 4.26 10.61
N ASP A 108 10.47 5.13 10.42
CA ASP A 108 11.42 5.03 9.33
C ASP A 108 12.83 4.67 9.79
N VAL A 109 13.64 4.21 8.84
CA VAL A 109 15.05 3.87 9.03
C VAL A 109 15.92 4.79 8.19
N CYS A 110 17.05 5.19 8.75
CA CYS A 110 18.02 6.05 8.06
C CYS A 110 19.45 5.62 8.37
N LEU A 111 20.37 5.95 7.46
CA LEU A 111 21.81 5.65 7.59
C LEU A 111 22.59 6.80 8.23
N THR A 112 22.02 8.00 8.16
CA THR A 112 22.61 9.27 8.59
C THR A 112 22.24 9.61 10.03
N LYS A 113 22.80 10.72 10.56
CA LYS A 113 22.38 11.29 11.85
C LYS A 113 21.15 12.18 11.74
N GLU A 114 20.72 12.46 10.51
CA GLU A 114 19.56 13.27 10.17
C GLU A 114 18.63 12.49 9.25
N TYR A 115 17.33 12.72 9.39
CA TYR A 115 16.26 12.18 8.55
C TYR A 115 15.62 13.32 7.75
N GLU A 116 15.44 13.11 6.44
CA GLU A 116 14.74 14.06 5.58
C GLU A 116 13.24 13.79 5.61
N VAL A 117 12.49 14.76 6.10
CA VAL A 117 11.03 14.76 6.15
C VAL A 117 10.52 15.29 4.83
N ASN A 118 9.84 14.42 4.06
CA ASN A 118 9.15 14.79 2.84
C ASN A 118 7.67 14.43 2.98
N LEU A 119 6.82 15.44 3.14
CA LEU A 119 5.38 15.31 3.27
C LEU A 119 4.69 15.58 1.95
N THR A 120 3.67 14.79 1.65
CA THR A 120 2.81 14.96 0.47
C THR A 120 1.35 14.96 0.87
N LEU A 121 0.55 15.73 0.16
CA LEU A 121 -0.91 15.77 0.31
C LEU A 121 -1.54 15.56 -1.08
N PRO A 122 -2.63 14.79 -1.21
CA PRO A 122 -3.38 14.75 -2.45
C PRO A 122 -3.91 16.15 -2.81
N PRO A 123 -4.20 16.44 -4.09
CA PRO A 123 -4.71 17.73 -4.53
C PRO A 123 -5.93 18.19 -3.71
N LEU A 124 -5.73 19.21 -2.87
CA LEU A 124 -6.75 19.76 -2.00
C LEU A 124 -6.62 21.29 -1.98
N PRO A 125 -7.46 22.02 -2.74
CA PRO A 125 -7.32 23.46 -2.92
C PRO A 125 -7.31 24.23 -1.59
N GLY A 126 -6.27 25.03 -1.36
CA GLY A 126 -6.12 25.87 -0.18
C GLY A 126 -5.86 25.11 1.13
N ALA A 127 -5.52 23.82 1.06
CA ALA A 127 -5.09 23.06 2.23
C ALA A 127 -3.59 23.22 2.48
N GLU A 128 -3.25 23.31 3.76
CA GLU A 128 -1.90 23.49 4.26
C GLU A 128 -1.51 22.30 5.14
N ILE A 129 -0.20 22.03 5.25
CA ILE A 129 0.31 20.99 6.16
C ILE A 129 1.03 21.70 7.31
N HIS A 130 0.57 21.46 8.54
CA HIS A 130 1.23 21.98 9.74
C HIS A 130 1.87 20.84 10.53
N TYR A 131 3.03 21.12 11.15
CA TYR A 131 3.79 20.11 11.87
C TYR A 131 4.47 20.61 13.15
N THR A 132 4.83 19.65 13.99
CA THR A 132 5.61 19.83 15.22
C THR A 132 6.73 18.79 15.28
N LEU A 133 7.82 19.11 15.99
CA LEU A 133 9.02 18.26 16.09
C LEU A 133 9.30 17.74 17.52
N ASN A 134 8.41 18.04 18.45
CA ASN A 134 8.50 17.68 19.86
C ASN A 134 7.40 16.67 20.27
N GLY A 135 6.61 16.17 19.31
CA GLY A 135 5.48 15.28 19.56
C GLY A 135 4.19 15.97 20.03
N SER A 136 4.12 17.30 20.13
CA SER A 136 2.87 18.00 20.45
C SER A 136 1.87 17.95 19.30
N GLU A 137 0.58 18.11 19.57
CA GLU A 137 -0.43 18.19 18.52
C GLU A 137 -0.22 19.43 17.64
N PRO A 138 -0.07 19.30 16.31
CA PRO A 138 -0.04 20.44 15.41
C PRO A 138 -1.41 21.12 15.32
N ASP A 139 -1.39 22.44 15.23
CA ASP A 139 -2.54 23.32 15.01
C ASP A 139 -2.23 24.36 13.91
N ARG A 140 -3.12 25.35 13.72
CA ARG A 140 -2.97 26.38 12.68
C ARG A 140 -1.81 27.36 12.95
N LEU A 141 -1.29 27.42 14.17
CA LEU A 141 -0.17 28.28 14.56
C LEU A 141 1.17 27.54 14.51
N SER A 142 1.12 26.22 14.37
CA SER A 142 2.29 25.36 14.23
C SER A 142 3.02 25.61 12.90
N ALA A 143 4.26 25.14 12.79
CA ALA A 143 5.10 25.40 11.62
C ALA A 143 4.44 24.89 10.32
N LEU A 144 4.43 25.73 9.29
CA LEU A 144 3.91 25.40 7.96
C LEU A 144 4.96 24.61 7.17
N TYR A 145 4.57 23.46 6.64
CA TYR A 145 5.39 22.69 5.71
C TYR A 145 5.27 23.25 4.29
N THR A 146 6.38 23.70 3.75
CA THR A 146 6.47 24.26 2.38
C THR A 146 7.43 23.49 1.50
N THR A 147 8.50 22.94 2.08
CA THR A 147 9.54 22.17 1.39
C THR A 147 10.08 21.08 2.30
N PRO A 148 10.67 20.00 1.74
CA PRO A 148 11.35 18.98 2.53
C PRO A 148 12.43 19.58 3.44
N PHE A 149 12.57 19.02 4.65
CA PHE A 149 13.54 19.51 5.65
C PHE A 149 14.17 18.35 6.42
N LYS A 150 15.32 18.59 7.04
CA LYS A 150 16.04 17.56 7.82
C LYS A 150 15.84 17.74 9.32
N VAL A 151 15.76 16.63 10.04
CA VAL A 151 15.68 16.57 11.51
C VAL A 151 16.67 15.56 12.07
N PRO A 152 17.13 15.69 13.32
CA PRO A 152 17.87 14.63 13.99
C PRO A 152 17.10 13.31 14.00
N VAL A 153 17.84 12.20 13.97
CA VAL A 153 17.24 10.87 14.13
C VAL A 153 16.60 10.73 15.50
N GLY A 154 15.41 10.13 15.56
CA GLY A 154 14.63 9.98 16.78
C GLY A 154 13.72 11.18 17.09
N THR A 155 13.77 12.25 16.30
CA THR A 155 12.81 13.36 16.41
C THR A 155 11.39 12.82 16.17
N VAL A 156 10.48 13.12 17.10
CA VAL A 156 9.05 12.79 16.98
C VAL A 156 8.36 13.89 16.18
N ILE A 157 8.03 13.57 14.94
CA ILE A 157 7.36 14.49 14.04
C ILE A 157 5.86 14.19 14.08
N ARG A 158 5.04 15.23 14.22
CA ARG A 158 3.59 15.12 14.02
C ARG A 158 3.17 16.12 12.97
N ALA A 159 2.33 15.69 12.02
CA ALA A 159 1.83 16.57 10.96
C ALA A 159 0.34 16.35 10.74
N ARG A 160 -0.36 17.37 10.26
CA ARG A 160 -1.77 17.28 9.85
C ARG A 160 -2.09 18.27 8.75
N THR A 161 -3.20 18.02 8.09
CA THR A 161 -3.77 18.92 7.08
C THR A 161 -4.68 19.93 7.76
N VAL A 162 -4.58 21.19 7.35
CA VAL A 162 -5.44 22.29 7.77
C VAL A 162 -6.10 22.85 6.51
N LEU A 163 -7.42 22.88 6.46
CA LEU A 163 -8.17 23.47 5.35
C LEU A 163 -8.25 24.99 5.48
N SER A 164 -8.69 25.69 4.44
CA SER A 164 -8.90 27.14 4.46
C SER A 164 -10.00 27.60 5.44
N ASN A 165 -11.04 26.78 5.62
CA ASN A 165 -12.03 26.96 6.71
C ASN A 165 -11.48 26.55 8.09
N GLY A 166 -10.32 25.92 8.08
CA GLY A 166 -9.51 25.51 9.20
C GLY A 166 -10.04 24.32 10.01
N ARG A 167 -10.92 23.52 9.41
CA ARG A 167 -11.06 22.11 9.78
C ARG A 167 -9.73 21.40 9.55
N MET A 168 -9.51 20.31 10.29
CA MET A 168 -8.21 19.65 10.36
C MET A 168 -8.35 18.14 10.22
N SER A 169 -7.37 17.49 9.59
CA SER A 169 -7.26 16.02 9.61
C SER A 169 -6.85 15.51 10.98
N ILE A 170 -7.00 14.21 11.19
CA ILE A 170 -6.25 13.52 12.24
C ILE A 170 -4.74 13.73 12.03
N PRO A 171 -3.95 13.83 13.11
CA PRO A 171 -2.52 13.96 13.02
C PRO A 171 -1.89 12.61 12.65
N VAL A 172 -0.90 12.64 11.76
CA VAL A 172 0.04 11.54 11.57
C VAL A 172 1.27 11.77 12.41
N THR A 173 1.85 10.68 12.92
CA THR A 173 3.07 10.70 13.72
C THR A 173 4.11 9.82 13.03
N GLY A 174 5.35 10.31 12.96
CA GLY A 174 6.48 9.55 12.45
C GLY A 174 7.70 9.75 13.34
N THR A 175 8.52 8.71 13.41
CA THR A 175 9.84 8.75 14.05
C THR A 175 10.85 8.08 13.14
N SER A 176 12.13 8.39 13.30
CA SER A 176 13.19 7.72 12.56
C SER A 176 14.17 7.05 13.52
N ARG A 177 14.74 5.93 13.09
CA ARG A 177 15.83 5.25 13.79
C ARG A 177 17.04 5.09 12.88
N LYS A 178 18.23 5.21 13.48
CA LYS A 178 19.47 4.97 12.76
C LYS A 178 19.69 3.46 12.67
N VAL A 179 19.97 2.97 11.47
CA VAL A 179 20.30 1.57 11.22
C VAL A 179 21.63 1.46 10.50
N SER A 180 22.25 0.29 10.58
CA SER A 180 23.38 -0.07 9.75
C SER A 180 22.90 -0.74 8.46
N LEU A 181 23.72 -0.68 7.42
CA LEU A 181 23.49 -1.46 6.19
C LEU A 181 23.52 -2.95 6.54
N LEU A 182 22.49 -3.68 6.09
CA LEU A 182 22.55 -5.13 6.05
C LEU A 182 23.62 -5.52 5.01
N PRO A 183 24.61 -6.36 5.35
CA PRO A 183 25.69 -6.70 4.43
C PRO A 183 25.18 -7.57 3.28
N ALA A 184 25.77 -7.38 2.10
CA ALA A 184 25.59 -8.28 0.98
C ALA A 184 26.40 -9.58 1.19
N VAL A 185 25.94 -10.67 0.58
CA VAL A 185 26.65 -11.95 0.59
C VAL A 185 27.47 -12.14 -0.68
N LYS A 186 28.57 -12.88 -0.59
CA LYS A 186 29.33 -13.34 -1.77
C LYS A 186 28.70 -14.64 -2.28
N VAL A 187 28.45 -14.71 -3.58
CA VAL A 187 27.89 -15.89 -4.24
C VAL A 187 28.66 -16.15 -5.52
N ASP A 188 29.26 -17.34 -5.64
CA ASP A 188 30.18 -17.66 -6.75
C ASP A 188 29.46 -18.10 -8.04
N ARG A 189 28.22 -18.60 -7.91
CA ARG A 189 27.43 -19.12 -9.03
C ARG A 189 26.02 -18.54 -8.95
N LEU A 190 25.72 -17.64 -9.88
CA LEU A 190 24.40 -17.02 -10.01
C LEU A 190 23.92 -17.19 -11.44
N ALA A 191 22.66 -17.58 -11.60
CA ALA A 191 21.96 -17.53 -12.86
C ALA A 191 20.80 -16.53 -12.76
N ALA A 192 20.46 -15.88 -13.87
CA ALA A 192 19.35 -14.94 -13.91
C ALA A 192 18.01 -15.63 -13.61
N GLY A 193 17.12 -14.93 -12.93
CA GLY A 193 15.80 -15.42 -12.54
C GLY A 193 15.73 -15.90 -11.10
N VAL A 194 14.58 -16.43 -10.70
CA VAL A 194 14.24 -16.83 -9.33
C VAL A 194 13.70 -18.25 -9.33
N ARG A 195 14.05 -19.06 -8.32
CA ARG A 195 13.44 -20.39 -8.15
C ARG A 195 12.02 -20.22 -7.63
N THR A 196 11.06 -20.84 -8.32
CA THR A 196 9.65 -20.76 -7.98
C THR A 196 9.07 -22.14 -7.72
N ALA A 197 8.67 -22.39 -6.48
CA ALA A 197 7.89 -23.56 -6.11
C ALA A 197 6.41 -23.22 -6.07
N ILE A 198 5.57 -24.09 -6.65
CA ILE A 198 4.12 -23.89 -6.77
C ILE A 198 3.42 -24.97 -5.97
N TYR A 199 2.47 -24.56 -5.14
CA TYR A 199 1.75 -25.43 -4.22
C TYR A 199 0.26 -25.38 -4.49
N LYS A 200 -0.41 -26.51 -4.31
CA LYS A 200 -1.87 -26.66 -4.41
C LYS A 200 -2.42 -27.29 -3.14
N GLY A 201 -3.50 -26.73 -2.62
CA GLY A 201 -4.11 -27.20 -1.38
C GLY A 201 -4.95 -26.11 -0.71
N LYS A 202 -5.71 -26.49 0.30
CA LYS A 202 -6.45 -25.53 1.13
C LYS A 202 -5.44 -24.65 1.88
N ILE A 203 -5.62 -23.33 1.83
CA ILE A 203 -4.74 -22.35 2.47
C ILE A 203 -5.54 -21.15 2.96
N THR A 204 -5.25 -20.71 4.17
CA THR A 204 -5.85 -19.54 4.83
C THR A 204 -4.79 -18.57 5.37
N THR A 205 -3.58 -19.07 5.63
CA THR A 205 -2.40 -18.28 5.97
C THR A 205 -1.16 -18.92 5.33
N LEU A 206 -0.08 -18.16 5.19
CA LEU A 206 1.19 -18.70 4.66
C LEU A 206 1.79 -19.81 5.56
N ARG A 207 1.33 -19.95 6.81
CA ARG A 207 1.69 -21.07 7.70
C ARG A 207 1.15 -22.42 7.23
N ASP A 208 0.10 -22.42 6.41
CA ASP A 208 -0.48 -23.65 5.85
C ASP A 208 0.32 -24.17 4.65
N MET A 209 1.16 -23.32 4.05
CA MET A 209 1.87 -23.62 2.81
C MET A 209 2.77 -24.87 2.87
N PRO A 210 3.49 -25.16 3.98
CA PRO A 210 4.23 -26.42 4.12
C PRO A 210 3.36 -27.69 4.11
N LEU A 211 2.05 -27.57 4.38
CA LEU A 211 1.10 -28.69 4.37
C LEU A 211 0.50 -28.95 2.98
N MET A 212 0.77 -28.07 2.02
CA MET A 212 0.23 -28.15 0.66
C MET A 212 1.05 -29.08 -0.23
N THR A 213 0.44 -29.59 -1.30
CA THR A 213 1.15 -30.41 -2.30
C THR A 213 1.92 -29.52 -3.25
N LYS A 214 3.24 -29.69 -3.33
CA LYS A 214 4.08 -29.06 -4.35
C LYS A 214 3.81 -29.69 -5.71
N ILE A 215 3.35 -28.88 -6.67
CA ILE A 215 2.96 -29.33 -8.02
C ILE A 215 3.97 -28.91 -9.11
N ALA A 216 4.86 -27.96 -8.82
CA ALA A 216 5.91 -27.57 -9.72
C ALA A 216 7.11 -26.95 -8.97
N ASP A 217 8.27 -27.01 -9.62
CA ASP A 217 9.51 -26.34 -9.24
C ASP A 217 10.19 -25.88 -10.53
N THR A 218 10.37 -24.58 -10.70
CA THR A 218 10.85 -23.99 -11.96
C THR A 218 11.68 -22.74 -11.69
N VAL A 219 12.26 -22.15 -12.74
CA VAL A 219 12.92 -20.84 -12.68
C VAL A 219 12.09 -19.85 -13.48
N MET A 220 11.82 -18.69 -12.89
CA MET A 220 11.07 -17.60 -13.52
C MET A 220 11.95 -16.34 -13.66
N SER A 221 11.65 -15.51 -14.65
CA SER A 221 12.33 -14.22 -14.84
C SER A 221 11.84 -13.12 -13.89
N GLY A 222 10.75 -13.34 -13.16
CA GLY A 222 10.08 -12.32 -12.35
C GLY A 222 9.18 -12.90 -11.27
N LEU A 223 8.62 -12.01 -10.45
CA LEU A 223 7.74 -12.32 -9.32
C LEU A 223 6.28 -12.14 -9.75
N PHE A 224 5.71 -13.14 -10.42
CA PHE A 224 4.32 -13.11 -10.89
C PHE A 224 3.67 -14.49 -10.83
N CYS A 225 2.34 -14.54 -10.92
CA CYS A 225 1.62 -15.82 -10.98
C CYS A 225 1.76 -16.43 -12.39
N PRO A 226 2.43 -17.60 -12.56
CA PRO A 226 2.85 -18.09 -13.87
C PRO A 226 1.75 -18.69 -14.72
N TYR A 227 0.61 -19.08 -14.12
CA TYR A 227 -0.42 -19.83 -14.83
C TYR A 227 -1.82 -19.25 -14.59
N ASP A 228 -2.55 -19.05 -15.68
CA ASP A 228 -3.97 -18.68 -15.63
C ASP A 228 -4.84 -19.79 -15.04
N SER A 229 -4.39 -21.05 -15.10
CA SER A 229 -5.06 -22.21 -14.50
C SER A 229 -5.03 -22.20 -12.96
N LEU A 230 -4.10 -21.45 -12.35
CA LEU A 230 -4.08 -21.22 -10.90
C LEU A 230 -5.17 -20.20 -10.54
N LYS A 231 -6.38 -20.72 -10.36
CA LYS A 231 -7.58 -19.92 -10.08
C LYS A 231 -7.79 -19.62 -8.59
N LYS A 232 -7.48 -20.56 -7.69
CA LYS A 232 -7.73 -20.47 -6.24
C LYS A 232 -6.96 -21.57 -5.50
N ASN A 233 -6.74 -21.41 -4.20
CA ASN A 233 -6.17 -22.43 -3.31
C ASN A 233 -4.79 -22.88 -3.80
N PHE A 234 -3.91 -21.91 -4.03
CA PHE A 234 -2.53 -22.15 -4.43
C PHE A 234 -1.58 -21.23 -3.64
N GLY A 235 -0.33 -21.67 -3.54
CA GLY A 235 0.78 -20.91 -2.97
C GLY A 235 1.95 -20.85 -3.96
N LEU A 236 2.72 -19.77 -3.93
CA LEU A 236 3.94 -19.55 -4.69
C LEU A 236 5.05 -19.18 -3.71
N SER A 237 6.20 -19.83 -3.82
CA SER A 237 7.41 -19.45 -3.10
C SER A 237 8.52 -19.13 -4.09
N PHE A 238 8.95 -17.87 -4.10
CA PHE A 238 10.02 -17.35 -4.92
C PHE A 238 11.27 -17.24 -4.05
N THR A 239 12.36 -17.93 -4.39
CA THR A 239 13.60 -17.94 -3.61
C THR A 239 14.81 -17.66 -4.50
N GLY A 240 15.71 -16.78 -4.05
CA GLY A 240 16.91 -16.42 -4.80
C GLY A 240 17.71 -15.32 -4.13
N PHE A 241 18.35 -14.48 -4.94
CA PHE A 241 19.14 -13.33 -4.55
C PHE A 241 18.63 -12.07 -5.25
N LEU A 242 18.52 -10.97 -4.50
CA LEU A 242 18.30 -9.63 -5.01
C LEU A 242 19.63 -8.92 -5.20
N SER A 243 19.90 -8.44 -6.41
CA SER A 243 21.04 -7.58 -6.71
C SER A 243 20.72 -6.13 -6.41
N ILE A 244 21.33 -5.59 -5.35
CA ILE A 244 21.20 -4.20 -4.91
C ILE A 244 22.28 -3.34 -5.59
N PRO A 245 21.92 -2.30 -6.37
CA PRO A 245 22.88 -1.57 -7.20
C PRO A 245 23.77 -0.59 -6.42
N ALA A 246 23.31 -0.11 -5.26
CA ALA A 246 24.02 0.88 -4.44
C ALA A 246 23.67 0.72 -2.95
N ASP A 247 24.55 1.17 -2.07
CA ASP A 247 24.25 1.26 -0.64
C ASP A 247 23.09 2.23 -0.42
N GLY A 248 22.13 1.88 0.43
CA GLY A 248 21.10 2.82 0.83
C GLY A 248 19.87 2.21 1.48
N VAL A 249 18.87 3.06 1.72
CA VAL A 249 17.56 2.64 2.23
C VAL A 249 16.65 2.31 1.06
N TYR A 250 16.18 1.07 1.01
CA TYR A 250 15.24 0.57 0.01
C TYR A 250 13.86 0.39 0.62
N SER A 251 12.82 0.85 -0.07
CA SER A 251 11.43 0.56 0.25
C SER A 251 10.96 -0.64 -0.56
N PHE A 252 10.42 -1.67 0.10
CA PHE A 252 9.76 -2.80 -0.53
C PHE A 252 8.25 -2.70 -0.31
N TYR A 253 7.49 -2.89 -1.37
CA TYR A 253 6.02 -2.85 -1.35
C TYR A 253 5.49 -4.23 -1.70
N LEU A 254 4.75 -4.85 -0.79
CA LEU A 254 3.96 -6.04 -1.06
C LEU A 254 2.53 -5.64 -1.34
N ASN A 255 2.10 -5.86 -2.57
CA ASN A 255 0.78 -5.49 -3.06
C ASN A 255 0.01 -6.74 -3.48
N SER A 256 -0.78 -7.30 -2.57
CA SER A 256 -1.45 -8.58 -2.81
C SER A 256 -2.92 -8.57 -2.37
N CYS A 257 -3.73 -9.37 -3.07
CA CYS A 257 -4.95 -9.95 -2.51
C CYS A 257 -4.58 -11.26 -1.83
N ASP A 258 -5.10 -11.48 -0.63
CA ASP A 258 -4.64 -12.54 0.28
C ASP A 258 -3.12 -12.44 0.59
N GLY A 259 -2.59 -13.46 1.25
CA GLY A 259 -1.35 -13.33 1.97
C GLY A 259 -0.10 -13.28 1.09
N SER A 260 0.80 -12.34 1.38
CA SER A 260 2.19 -12.36 0.92
C SER A 260 3.17 -11.96 2.01
N ASN A 261 4.35 -12.61 2.04
CA ASN A 261 5.45 -12.27 2.94
C ASN A 261 6.75 -12.13 2.15
N LEU A 262 7.56 -11.14 2.51
CA LEU A 262 8.90 -10.93 1.96
C LEU A 262 9.92 -11.14 3.08
N PHE A 263 10.90 -11.96 2.79
CA PHE A 263 12.01 -12.30 3.66
C PHE A 263 13.31 -11.82 3.04
N LEU A 264 14.21 -11.26 3.86
CA LEU A 264 15.59 -10.97 3.49
C LEU A 264 16.50 -11.62 4.52
N HIS A 265 17.53 -12.33 4.07
CA HIS A 265 18.47 -13.02 4.97
C HIS A 265 17.80 -13.98 5.97
N GLY A 266 16.63 -14.50 5.61
CA GLY A 266 15.82 -15.39 6.46
C GLY A 266 14.82 -14.67 7.38
N ASP A 267 15.01 -13.37 7.62
CA ASP A 267 14.12 -12.57 8.45
C ASP A 267 12.91 -12.07 7.65
N THR A 268 11.72 -12.17 8.23
CA THR A 268 10.50 -11.56 7.67
C THR A 268 10.62 -10.05 7.76
N ILE A 269 10.80 -9.36 6.63
CA ILE A 269 10.86 -7.90 6.60
C ILE A 269 9.48 -7.28 6.33
N VAL A 270 8.64 -7.91 5.52
CA VAL A 270 7.25 -7.46 5.26
C VAL A 270 6.32 -8.65 5.44
N SER A 271 5.29 -8.47 6.25
CA SER A 271 4.22 -9.45 6.43
C SER A 271 2.89 -8.83 6.02
N ASN A 272 2.30 -9.36 4.96
CA ASN A 272 0.96 -9.05 4.47
C ASN A 272 0.16 -10.36 4.39
N ASP A 273 0.20 -11.17 5.45
CA ASP A 273 -0.42 -12.50 5.53
C ASP A 273 -1.93 -12.40 5.83
N TYR A 274 -2.62 -13.55 5.89
CA TYR A 274 -4.07 -13.73 6.02
C TYR A 274 -4.87 -13.47 4.73
N CYS A 275 -6.14 -13.91 4.74
CA CYS A 275 -7.09 -13.57 3.67
C CYS A 275 -7.53 -12.11 3.81
N HIS A 276 -7.32 -11.32 2.77
CA HIS A 276 -7.72 -9.93 2.74
C HIS A 276 -7.92 -9.46 1.29
N PRO A 277 -8.75 -8.45 1.06
CA PRO A 277 -8.77 -7.79 -0.25
C PRO A 277 -7.41 -7.12 -0.54
N ARG A 278 -7.21 -6.60 -1.76
CA ARG A 278 -5.96 -5.94 -2.17
C ARG A 278 -5.46 -4.95 -1.12
N LEU A 279 -4.28 -5.22 -0.57
CA LEU A 279 -3.61 -4.42 0.44
C LEU A 279 -2.15 -4.23 0.04
N THR A 280 -1.63 -3.02 0.24
CA THR A 280 -0.21 -2.72 0.06
C THR A 280 0.44 -2.48 1.41
N ILE A 281 1.45 -3.27 1.76
CA ILE A 281 2.31 -3.04 2.92
C ILE A 281 3.68 -2.63 2.44
N VAL A 282 4.23 -1.56 3.03
CA VAL A 282 5.57 -1.07 2.73
C VAL A 282 6.48 -1.25 3.94
N ARG A 283 7.73 -1.66 3.70
CA ARG A 283 8.81 -1.54 4.68
C ARG A 283 10.10 -1.06 4.07
N ARG A 284 10.86 -0.32 4.87
CA ARG A 284 12.17 0.21 4.51
C ARG A 284 13.28 -0.59 5.19
N VAL A 285 14.31 -0.92 4.43
CA VAL A 285 15.48 -1.68 4.89
C VAL A 285 16.74 -1.02 4.33
N ALA A 286 17.76 -0.87 5.17
CA ALA A 286 19.06 -0.40 4.72
C ALA A 286 19.88 -1.60 4.20
N LEU A 287 20.30 -1.55 2.94
CA LEU A 287 21.01 -2.64 2.26
C LEU A 287 22.32 -2.12 1.67
N ALA A 288 23.40 -2.86 1.90
CA ALA A 288 24.65 -2.65 1.17
C ALA A 288 24.48 -3.05 -0.30
N LYS A 289 25.32 -2.51 -1.17
CA LYS A 289 25.43 -2.93 -2.57
C LYS A 289 25.85 -4.40 -2.64
N GLY A 290 25.19 -5.16 -3.51
CA GLY A 290 25.54 -6.55 -3.79
C GLY A 290 24.34 -7.49 -3.70
N MET A 291 24.60 -8.76 -3.44
CA MET A 291 23.58 -9.81 -3.45
C MET A 291 22.97 -10.02 -2.07
N HIS A 292 21.65 -10.07 -2.00
CA HIS A 292 20.89 -10.32 -0.78
C HIS A 292 19.99 -11.53 -0.96
N PRO A 293 20.17 -12.62 -0.18
CA PRO A 293 19.24 -13.74 -0.22
C PRO A 293 17.84 -13.26 0.16
N PHE A 294 16.85 -13.63 -0.63
CA PHE A 294 15.47 -13.26 -0.43
C PHE A 294 14.53 -14.44 -0.65
N ARG A 295 13.36 -14.33 -0.04
CA ARG A 295 12.21 -15.18 -0.37
C ARG A 295 10.95 -14.32 -0.42
N VAL A 296 10.07 -14.57 -1.37
CA VAL A 296 8.70 -14.07 -1.34
C VAL A 296 7.75 -15.25 -1.37
N ASP A 297 6.85 -15.31 -0.39
CA ASP A 297 5.77 -16.28 -0.38
C ASP A 297 4.46 -15.55 -0.66
N TYR A 298 3.58 -16.15 -1.46
CA TYR A 298 2.28 -15.62 -1.83
C TYR A 298 1.24 -16.75 -1.85
N PHE A 299 0.03 -16.52 -1.36
CA PHE A 299 -1.09 -17.41 -1.60
C PHE A 299 -2.32 -16.67 -2.08
N TYR A 300 -3.21 -17.42 -2.73
CA TYR A 300 -4.50 -16.92 -3.13
C TYR A 300 -5.59 -17.95 -2.86
N SER A 301 -6.56 -17.61 -2.03
CA SER A 301 -7.68 -18.50 -1.66
C SER A 301 -9.02 -17.78 -1.52
N SER A 302 -9.13 -16.53 -1.96
CA SER A 302 -10.35 -15.74 -1.88
C SER A 302 -11.18 -15.76 -3.17
N ILE A 303 -12.30 -15.03 -3.13
CA ILE A 303 -13.20 -14.77 -4.26
C ILE A 303 -12.89 -13.43 -4.95
N PHE A 304 -11.87 -12.69 -4.47
CA PHE A 304 -11.52 -11.38 -4.98
C PHE A 304 -10.87 -11.46 -6.37
N GLU A 305 -10.36 -10.35 -6.88
CA GLU A 305 -9.50 -10.40 -8.07
C GLU A 305 -8.10 -10.86 -7.64
N LYS A 306 -7.54 -11.85 -8.33
CA LYS A 306 -6.16 -12.29 -8.07
C LYS A 306 -5.22 -11.12 -8.38
N HIS A 307 -4.48 -10.66 -7.37
CA HIS A 307 -3.49 -9.59 -7.52
C HIS A 307 -2.28 -9.90 -6.66
N PHE A 308 -1.09 -9.75 -7.24
CA PHE A 308 0.18 -9.93 -6.57
C PHE A 308 1.24 -9.18 -7.36
N VAL A 309 1.81 -8.13 -6.76
CA VAL A 309 2.90 -7.34 -7.29
C VAL A 309 3.87 -7.04 -6.16
N VAL A 310 5.16 -7.16 -6.44
CA VAL A 310 6.24 -6.79 -5.52
C VAL A 310 7.03 -5.65 -6.14
N GLU A 311 7.06 -4.52 -5.46
CA GLU A 311 7.72 -3.30 -5.95
C GLU A 311 8.88 -2.90 -5.03
N VAL A 312 9.84 -2.17 -5.60
CA VAL A 312 11.00 -1.63 -4.89
C VAL A 312 11.22 -0.17 -5.28
N ALA A 313 11.70 0.63 -4.35
CA ALA A 313 12.23 1.98 -4.57
C ALA A 313 13.51 2.16 -3.74
N GLY A 314 14.45 2.98 -4.20
CA GLY A 314 15.71 3.21 -3.49
C GLY A 314 16.59 4.26 -4.17
N PRO A 315 17.87 4.40 -3.76
CA PRO A 315 18.81 5.35 -4.37
C PRO A 315 18.89 5.17 -5.88
N GLY A 316 18.52 6.21 -6.64
CA GLY A 316 18.51 6.19 -8.10
C GLY A 316 17.49 5.22 -8.74
N LEU A 317 16.61 4.62 -7.95
CA LEU A 317 15.62 3.64 -8.38
C LEU A 317 14.21 4.17 -8.04
N PRO A 318 13.44 4.69 -9.01
CA PRO A 318 12.05 5.06 -8.77
C PRO A 318 11.24 3.82 -8.37
N ARG A 319 10.09 4.02 -7.72
CA ARG A 319 9.18 2.92 -7.40
C ARG A 319 8.81 2.18 -8.67
N THR A 320 9.13 0.90 -8.72
CA THR A 320 8.87 0.01 -9.86
C THR A 320 8.70 -1.43 -9.39
N GLU A 321 8.05 -2.29 -10.17
CA GLU A 321 8.08 -3.74 -9.92
C GLU A 321 9.53 -4.22 -9.89
N ILE A 322 9.87 -5.18 -9.02
CA ILE A 322 11.26 -5.67 -8.92
C ILE A 322 11.73 -6.12 -10.32
N PRO A 323 12.70 -5.41 -10.93
CA PRO A 323 13.13 -5.71 -12.29
C PRO A 323 13.75 -7.11 -12.39
N ALA A 324 13.53 -7.79 -13.52
CA ALA A 324 14.14 -9.09 -13.79
C ALA A 324 15.67 -9.08 -13.64
N GLY A 325 16.32 -7.97 -14.01
CA GLY A 325 17.76 -7.78 -13.85
C GLY A 325 18.26 -7.69 -12.41
N MET A 326 17.37 -7.60 -11.42
CA MET A 326 17.70 -7.67 -9.99
C MET A 326 17.56 -9.09 -9.42
N LEU A 327 17.06 -10.08 -10.18
CA LEU A 327 16.70 -11.40 -9.68
C LEU A 327 17.70 -12.47 -10.14
N PHE A 328 18.27 -13.21 -9.18
CA PHE A 328 19.22 -14.30 -9.41
C PHE A 328 18.91 -15.53 -8.53
N HIS A 329 19.40 -16.72 -8.88
CA HIS A 329 19.17 -17.97 -8.13
C HIS A 329 20.33 -18.97 -8.18
#